data_AF-A0A959FUS6-F1
#
_entry.id   AF-A0A959FUS6-F1
#
_cell.length_a   1.000
_cell.length_b   1.000
_cell.length_c   1.000
_cell.angle_alpha   90.00
_cell.angle_beta   90.00
_cell.angle_gamma   90.00
#
_symmetry.space_group_name_H-M   'P 1'
#
loop_
_entity.id
_entity.type
_entity.pdbx_description
1 polymer ?
#
loop_
_entity_poly.entity_id
_entity_poly.type
_entity_poly.pdbx_seq_one_letter_code
_entity_poly.pdbx_strand_id
1 'polypeptide(L)' 'MNSFWETFWNSYKGYASYLWQEITHPSWHNYFYWLLLVSVFFMVLEWIRPWRKEQPKFRKDFWLDAFYMF' A
#
# COMPACT_ATOMS: atom_id res chain seq x y z
N MET A 1 2.80 31.39 -14.29
CA MET A 1 2.84 30.87 -12.90
C MET A 1 1.68 29.90 -12.77
N ASN A 2 1.95 28.59 -12.89
CA ASN A 2 0.92 27.60 -12.60
C ASN A 2 0.53 27.76 -11.13
N SER A 3 -0.76 27.83 -10.86
CA SER A 3 -1.20 28.04 -9.48
C SER A 3 -0.72 26.87 -8.63
N PHE A 4 -0.45 27.11 -7.35
CA PHE A 4 -0.07 26.04 -6.41
C PHE A 4 -1.06 24.87 -6.46
N TRP A 5 -2.34 25.20 -6.70
CA TRP A 5 -3.45 24.26 -6.89
C TRP A 5 -3.29 23.37 -8.13
N GLU A 6 -2.79 23.93 -9.23
CA GLU A 6 -2.63 23.20 -10.49
C GLU A 6 -1.46 22.21 -10.41
N THR A 7 -0.34 22.62 -9.80
CA THR A 7 0.79 21.72 -9.50
C THR A 7 0.36 20.64 -8.50
N PHE A 8 -0.38 20.97 -7.45
CA PHE A 8 -0.91 19.99 -6.50
C PHE A 8 -1.79 18.94 -7.19
N TRP A 9 -2.74 19.40 -8.02
CA TRP A 9 -3.65 18.52 -8.74
C TRP A 9 -2.93 17.65 -9.78
N ASN A 10 -1.93 18.19 -10.47
CA ASN A 10 -1.15 17.44 -11.44
C ASN A 10 -0.21 16.41 -10.79
N SER A 11 0.40 16.74 -9.66
CA SER A 11 1.20 15.77 -8.89
C SER A 11 0.36 14.60 -8.38
N TYR A 12 -0.84 14.88 -7.84
CA TYR A 12 -1.74 13.83 -7.36
C TYR A 12 -2.23 12.93 -8.50
N LYS A 13 -2.59 13.53 -9.65
CA LYS A 13 -2.96 12.77 -10.86
C LYS A 13 -1.79 11.96 -11.42
N GLY A 14 -0.57 12.50 -11.38
CA GLY A 14 0.64 11.79 -11.83
C GLY A 14 0.90 10.54 -10.99
N TYR A 15 0.89 10.66 -9.67
CA TYR A 15 1.07 9.52 -8.77
C TYR A 15 -0.10 8.53 -8.86
N ALA A 16 -1.35 9.01 -8.93
CA ALA A 16 -2.51 8.14 -9.12
C ALA A 16 -2.45 7.38 -10.45
N SER A 17 -1.99 8.02 -11.54
CA SER A 17 -1.78 7.35 -12.83
C SER A 17 -0.67 6.31 -12.77
N TYR A 18 0.41 6.59 -12.04
CA TYR A 18 1.50 5.64 -11.83
C TYR A 18 1.02 4.40 -11.05
N LEU A 19 0.35 4.61 -9.91
CA LEU A 19 -0.26 3.52 -9.15
C LEU A 19 -1.28 2.74 -9.98
N TRP A 20 -2.13 3.43 -10.73
CA TRP A 20 -3.10 2.79 -11.62
C TRP A 20 -2.40 1.94 -12.68
N GLN A 21 -1.31 2.44 -13.25
CA GLN A 21 -0.52 1.69 -14.24
C GLN A 21 0.14 0.47 -13.60
N GLU A 22 0.72 0.61 -12.40
CA GLU A 22 1.28 -0.52 -11.66
C GLU A 22 0.22 -1.57 -11.33
N ILE A 23 -0.99 -1.18 -10.90
CA ILE A 23 -2.10 -2.09 -10.59
C ILE A 23 -2.67 -2.75 -11.87
N THR A 24 -2.75 -2.02 -12.98
CA THR A 24 -3.33 -2.55 -14.23
C THR A 24 -2.36 -3.41 -15.03
N HIS A 25 -1.05 -3.26 -14.81
CA HIS A 25 0.00 -4.03 -15.48
C HIS A 25 0.77 -4.89 -14.47
N PRO A 26 0.16 -5.98 -13.96
CA PRO A 26 0.85 -6.88 -13.06
C PRO A 26 2.08 -7.45 -13.77
N SER A 27 3.26 -7.11 -13.24
CA SER A 27 4.54 -7.55 -13.77
C SER A 27 5.38 -8.13 -12.63
N TRP A 28 6.28 -9.05 -12.95
CA TRP A 28 7.19 -9.64 -11.96
C TRP A 28 8.17 -8.65 -11.33
N HIS A 29 8.35 -7.47 -11.94
CA HIS A 29 9.22 -6.40 -11.45
C HIS A 29 8.44 -5.29 -10.73
N ASN A 30 7.15 -5.48 -10.50
CA ASN A 30 6.27 -4.44 -10.02
C ASN A 30 6.34 -4.34 -8.49
N TYR A 31 6.89 -3.23 -7.99
CA TYR A 31 7.22 -3.07 -6.57
C TYR A 31 5.97 -3.04 -5.69
N PHE A 32 4.87 -2.47 -6.19
CA PHE A 32 3.56 -2.47 -5.53
C PHE A 32 3.11 -3.88 -5.13
N TYR A 33 3.16 -4.82 -6.07
CA TYR A 33 2.75 -6.20 -5.82
C TYR A 33 3.70 -6.96 -4.90
N TRP A 34 5.01 -6.69 -4.98
CA TRP A 34 5.98 -7.28 -4.07
C TRP A 34 5.75 -6.83 -2.62
N LEU A 35 5.56 -5.52 -2.40
CA LEU A 35 5.23 -4.97 -1.09
C LEU A 35 3.92 -5.55 -0.56
N LEU A 36 2.87 -5.58 -1.40
CA LEU A 36 1.57 -6.13 -1.03
C LEU A 36 1.69 -7.62 -0.67
N LEU A 37 2.42 -8.39 -1.45
CA LEU A 37 2.64 -9.82 -1.22
C LEU A 37 3.37 -10.08 0.09
N VAL A 38 4.46 -9.34 0.36
CA VAL A 38 5.22 -9.47 1.61
C VAL A 38 4.35 -9.07 2.81
N SER A 39 3.61 -7.96 2.70
CA SER A 39 2.68 -7.51 3.75
C SER A 39 1.61 -8.56 4.07
N VAL A 40 0.93 -9.09 3.04
CA VAL A 40 -0.09 -10.13 3.21
C VAL A 40 0.53 -11.42 3.76
N PHE A 41 1.73 -11.79 3.31
CA PHE A 41 2.44 -12.97 3.81
C PHE A 41 2.68 -12.88 5.33
N PHE A 42 3.19 -11.74 5.82
CA PHE A 42 3.38 -11.53 7.25
C PHE A 42 2.06 -11.46 8.03
N MET A 43 1.02 -10.85 7.46
CA MET A 43 -0.32 -10.82 8.06
C MET A 43 -0.92 -12.24 8.21
N VAL A 44 -0.80 -13.08 7.19
CA VAL A 44 -1.28 -14.47 7.23
C VAL A 44 -0.46 -15.30 8.22
N LEU A 45 0.86 -15.09 8.28
CA LEU A 45 1.73 -15.74 9.26
C LEU A 45 1.32 -15.34 10.68
N GLU A 46 1.00 -14.07 10.92
CA GLU A 46 0.49 -13.59 12.20
C GLU A 46 -0.87 -14.21 12.55
N TRP A 47 -1.74 -14.51 11.57
CA TRP A 47 -2.98 -15.24 11.83
C TRP A 47 -2.79 -16.73 12.14
N ILE A 48 -1.84 -17.40 11.48
CA ILE A 48 -1.57 -18.84 11.70
C ILE A 48 -0.87 -19.05 13.03
N ARG A 49 0.14 -18.23 13.34
CA ARG A 49 0.92 -18.32 14.56
C ARG A 49 0.97 -16.95 15.22
N PRO A 50 -0.10 -16.56 15.95
CA PRO A 50 -0.17 -15.25 16.58
C PRO A 50 0.98 -15.09 17.57
N TRP A 51 1.86 -14.12 17.28
CA TRP A 51 2.98 -13.76 18.16
C TRP A 51 2.47 -13.11 19.46
N ARG A 52 1.23 -12.60 19.44
CA ARG A 52 0.52 -12.03 20.58
C ARG A 52 -0.85 -12.67 20.69
N LYS A 53 -1.12 -13.36 21.81
CA LYS A 53 -2.33 -14.18 21.99
C LYS A 53 -3.63 -13.37 22.13
N GLU A 54 -3.55 -12.08 22.47
CA GLU A 54 -4.73 -11.24 22.75
C GLU A 54 -4.92 -10.08 21.77
N GLN A 55 -4.16 -10.01 20.66
CA GLN A 55 -4.36 -8.93 19.69
C GLN A 55 -5.47 -9.22 18.69
N PRO A 56 -6.30 -8.21 18.35
CA PRO A 56 -7.27 -8.33 17.28
C PRO A 56 -6.58 -8.52 15.93
N LYS A 57 -7.18 -9.37 15.08
CA LYS A 57 -6.69 -9.72 13.74
C LYS A 57 -6.45 -8.51 12.83
N PHE A 58 -7.24 -7.46 13.00
CA PHE A 58 -7.03 -6.15 12.39
C PHE A 58 -6.84 -5.13 13.49
N ARG A 59 -5.63 -4.59 13.60
CA ARG A 59 -5.31 -3.51 14.54
C ARG A 59 -5.84 -2.19 13.97
N LYS A 60 -6.15 -1.21 14.83
CA LYS A 60 -6.52 0.13 14.36
C LYS A 60 -5.45 0.73 13.44
N ASP A 61 -4.18 0.41 13.69
CA ASP A 61 -3.05 0.90 12.92
C ASP A 61 -2.80 0.11 11.63
N PHE A 62 -3.55 -0.96 11.34
CA PHE A 62 -3.36 -1.79 10.15
C PHE A 62 -3.49 -0.98 8.85
N TRP A 63 -4.51 -0.13 8.78
CA TRP A 63 -4.73 0.74 7.63
C TRP A 63 -3.68 1.84 7.49
N LEU A 64 -3.13 2.29 8.62
CA LEU A 64 -2.06 3.28 8.64
C LEU A 64 -0.76 2.66 8.11
N ASP A 65 -0.42 1.44 8.56
CA ASP A 65 0.71 0.66 8.05
C ASP A 65 0.56 0.42 6.54
N ALA A 66 -0.62 -0.03 6.09
CA ALA A 66 -0.92 -0.24 4.68
C ALA A 66 -0.75 1.04 3.85
N PHE A 67 -1.20 2.18 4.37
CA PHE A 67 -1.03 3.47 3.70
C PHE A 67 0.42 3.95 3.68
N TYR A 68 1.21 3.73 4.74
CA TYR A 68 2.62 4.14 4.74
C TYR A 68 3.52 3.27 3.86
N MET A 69 3.08 2.06 3.51
CA MET A 69 3.83 1.20 2.59
C MET A 69 3.70 1.60 1.11
N PHE A 70 2.68 2.40 0.75
CA PHE A 70 2.39 2.80 -0.63
C PHE A 70 2.43 4.32 -0.81
#